data_AF-A0A9X9M8Z0-F1
#
_entry.id   AF-A0A9X9M8Z0-F1
#
_cell.length_a   1.000
_cell.length_b   1.000
_cell.length_c   1.000
_cell.angle_alpha   90.00
_cell.angle_beta   90.00
_cell.angle_gamma   90.00
#
_symmetry.space_group_name_H-M   'P 1'
#
loop_
_entity.id
_entity.type
_entity.pdbx_description
1 polymer ?
#
loop_
_entity_poly.entity_id
_entity_poly.type
_entity_poly.pdbx_seq_one_letter_code
_entity_poly.pdbx_strand_id
1 'polypeptide(L)'
;MAEAGKEPAGLGFPGGGAAQWPLQRYGRFMPSGTGETPGLGQDVGAASSPTWKVFDSSEESGYLVLTIVISGHFFISQGQTLL
;
A
#
# COMPACT_ATOMS: atom_id res chain seq x y z
N MET A 1 21.40 20.76 -22.60
CA MET A 1 21.41 20.83 -21.12
C MET A 1 20.26 19.94 -20.66
N ALA A 2 20.51 18.63 -20.56
CA ALA A 2 20.54 17.85 -19.29
C ALA A 2 19.18 17.91 -18.55
N GLU A 3 18.50 16.82 -18.21
CA GLU A 3 19.06 15.59 -17.64
C GLU A 3 18.03 14.44 -17.65
N ALA A 4 18.58 13.22 -17.77
CA ALA A 4 18.16 11.92 -17.21
C ALA A 4 16.72 11.42 -17.38
N GLY A 5 16.62 10.38 -18.21
CA GLY A 5 15.56 9.37 -18.10
C GLY A 5 15.54 8.77 -16.69
N LYS A 6 14.36 8.80 -16.07
CA LYS A 6 14.04 7.97 -14.91
C LYS A 6 13.36 6.72 -15.44
N GLU A 7 14.16 5.81 -15.98
CA GLU A 7 13.71 4.44 -16.16
C GLU A 7 13.37 3.93 -14.76
N PRO A 8 12.17 3.37 -14.52
CA PRO A 8 11.95 2.65 -13.28
C PRO A 8 12.99 1.55 -13.29
N ALA A 9 13.98 1.66 -12.40
CA ALA A 9 14.88 0.57 -12.09
C ALA A 9 13.99 -0.56 -11.56
N GLY A 10 13.48 -1.36 -12.50
CA GLY A 10 12.99 -2.69 -12.21
C GLY A 10 14.20 -3.37 -11.59
N LEU A 11 14.20 -3.49 -10.27
CA LEU A 11 15.09 -4.38 -9.56
C LEU A 11 14.66 -5.79 -9.96
N GLY A 12 14.96 -6.17 -11.20
CA GLY A 12 14.75 -7.50 -11.72
C GLY A 12 15.67 -8.39 -10.91
N PHE A 13 15.09 -9.15 -9.98
CA PHE A 13 15.81 -10.25 -9.38
C PHE A 13 16.41 -11.12 -10.51
N PRO A 14 17.67 -11.58 -10.37
CA PRO A 14 18.31 -12.43 -11.36
C PRO A 14 17.61 -13.79 -11.34
N GLY A 15 16.54 -13.91 -12.12
CA GLY A 15 15.64 -15.05 -12.12
C GLY A 15 14.26 -14.56 -12.51
N GLY A 16 13.98 -14.51 -13.82
CA GLY A 16 12.79 -13.90 -14.45
C GLY A 16 11.43 -14.53 -14.11
N GLY A 17 11.26 -15.08 -12.90
CA GLY A 17 9.99 -15.57 -12.37
C GLY A 17 9.16 -14.50 -11.64
N ALA A 18 9.67 -13.27 -11.48
CA ALA A 18 8.95 -12.18 -10.81
C ALA A 18 9.30 -10.81 -11.40
N ALA A 19 8.30 -9.96 -11.52
CA ALA A 19 8.46 -8.53 -11.81
C ALA A 19 8.17 -7.71 -10.56
N GLN A 20 8.96 -6.67 -10.34
CA GLN A 20 8.87 -5.82 -9.15
C GLN A 20 8.85 -4.34 -9.48
N TRP A 21 8.07 -3.59 -8.71
CA TRP A 21 7.93 -2.15 -8.83
C TRP A 21 7.99 -1.48 -7.45
N PRO A 22 8.92 -0.54 -7.21
CA PRO A 22 8.92 0.25 -5.99
C PRO A 22 7.68 1.15 -5.95
N LEU A 23 7.00 1.21 -4.81
CA LEU A 23 5.84 2.08 -4.60
C LEU A 23 6.23 3.27 -3.73
N GLN A 24 5.59 4.43 -3.92
CA GLN A 24 5.74 5.57 -3.01
C GLN A 24 4.81 5.46 -1.80
N ARG A 25 3.58 5.00 -2.04
CA ARG A 25 2.51 4.92 -1.05
C ARG A 25 1.56 3.78 -1.37
N TYR A 26 1.04 3.14 -0.33
CA TYR A 26 -0.02 2.12 -0.40
C TYR A 26 -1.12 2.46 0.60
N GLY A 27 -2.38 2.33 0.20
CA GLY A 27 -3.54 2.64 1.02
C GLY A 27 -4.46 1.44 1.16
N ARG A 28 -4.81 1.08 2.40
CA ARG A 28 -5.89 0.15 2.69
C ARG A 28 -7.15 0.90 3.07
N PHE A 29 -8.22 0.63 2.36
CA PHE A 29 -9.53 1.12 2.73
C PHE A 29 -9.97 0.46 4.05
N MET A 30 -10.31 1.26 5.05
CA MET A 30 -10.89 0.81 6.30
C MET A 30 -12.35 1.28 6.32
N PRO A 31 -13.32 0.38 6.05
CA PRO A 31 -14.71 0.71 6.23
C PRO A 31 -14.94 1.03 7.70
N SER A 32 -15.46 2.22 7.96
CA SER A 32 -15.91 2.60 9.29
C SER A 32 -17.06 1.69 9.69
N GLY A 33 -16.96 0.98 10.81
CA GLY A 33 -17.92 -0.04 11.20
C GLY A 33 -19.35 0.49 11.29
N THR A 34 -20.24 -0.04 10.47
CA THR A 34 -21.69 0.05 10.66
C THR A 34 -22.08 -1.03 11.68
N GLY A 35 -21.97 -0.74 12.98
CA GLY A 35 -22.10 -1.81 13.97
C GLY A 35 -22.23 -1.40 15.43
N GLU A 36 -22.79 -0.24 15.73
CA GLU A 36 -23.34 0.01 17.06
C GLU A 36 -24.77 0.53 16.93
N THR A 37 -25.71 -0.28 17.42
CA THR A 37 -27.10 0.10 17.68
C THR A 37 -27.09 1.44 18.42
N PRO A 38 -27.90 2.44 18.04
CA PRO A 38 -27.90 3.73 18.72
C PRO A 38 -28.36 3.55 20.17
N GLY A 39 -27.39 3.39 21.08
CA GLY A 39 -27.57 3.59 22.50
C GLY A 39 -27.78 5.08 22.70
N LEU A 40 -29.04 5.47 22.79
CA LEU A 40 -29.56 6.70 23.39
C LEU A 40 -28.47 7.72 23.81
N GLY A 41 -28.15 8.68 22.93
CA GLY A 41 -27.47 9.93 23.34
C GLY A 41 -26.15 10.30 22.69
N GLN A 42 -25.74 9.72 21.56
CA GLN A 42 -24.52 10.14 20.86
C GLN A 42 -24.81 11.04 19.65
N ASP A 43 -24.14 12.19 19.65
CA ASP A 43 -24.21 13.34 18.76
C ASP A 43 -24.40 13.00 17.26
N VAL A 44 -25.46 13.56 16.66
CA VAL A 44 -25.72 13.53 15.22
C VAL A 44 -24.69 14.43 14.54
N GLY A 45 -23.57 13.87 14.09
CA GLY A 45 -22.54 14.68 13.41
C GLY A 45 -21.45 13.93 12.64
N ALA A 46 -21.16 12.68 12.98
CA ALA A 46 -20.09 11.94 12.31
C ALA A 46 -20.62 10.65 11.67
N ALA A 47 -21.25 10.78 10.50
CA ALA A 47 -21.22 9.68 9.54
C ALA A 47 -19.74 9.38 9.30
N SER A 48 -19.25 8.30 9.88
CA SER A 48 -17.82 8.01 9.97
C SER A 48 -17.27 7.88 8.56
N SER A 49 -16.54 8.91 8.12
CA SER A 49 -16.00 9.00 6.77
C SER A 49 -15.08 7.81 6.53
N PRO A 50 -15.11 7.18 5.34
CA PRO A 50 -14.21 6.08 5.04
C PRO A 50 -12.77 6.49 5.29
N THR A 51 -12.09 5.81 6.20
CA THR A 51 -10.73 6.13 6.60
C THR A 51 -9.77 5.24 5.82
N TRP A 52 -8.71 5.82 5.26
CA TRP A 52 -7.64 5.07 4.60
C TRP A 52 -6.48 4.86 5.57
N LYS A 53 -6.06 3.62 5.76
CA LYS A 53 -4.77 3.32 6.41
C LYS A 53 -3.68 3.42 5.36
N VAL A 54 -2.82 4.42 5.50
CA VAL A 54 -1.76 4.74 4.54
C VAL A 54 -0.42 4.22 5.03
N PHE A 55 0.35 3.65 4.11
CA PHE A 55 1.73 3.22 4.27
C PHE A 55 2.57 4.00 3.27
N ASP A 56 3.64 4.64 3.72
CA ASP A 56 4.58 5.37 2.89
C ASP A 56 5.92 4.64 2.84
N SER A 57 6.61 4.77 1.70
CA SER A 57 7.98 4.28 1.55
C SER A 57 8.96 5.23 2.24
N SER A 58 9.68 4.72 3.24
CA SER A 58 10.65 5.51 4.00
C SER A 58 11.84 4.67 4.45
N GLU A 59 12.94 5.31 4.82
CA GLU A 59 14.09 4.65 5.41
C GLU A 59 13.78 4.01 6.77
N GLU A 60 12.88 4.61 7.56
CA GLU A 60 12.50 4.15 8.89
C GLU A 60 11.58 2.92 8.87
N SER A 61 10.61 2.88 7.95
CA SER A 61 9.58 1.84 7.88
C SER A 61 9.89 0.79 6.81
N GLY A 62 10.88 1.05 5.97
CA GLY A 62 11.22 0.24 4.80
C GLY A 62 10.46 0.69 3.55
N TYR A 63 11.03 0.33 2.39
CA TYR A 63 10.47 0.64 1.09
C TYR A 63 9.37 -0.35 0.71
N LEU A 64 8.30 0.19 0.13
CA LEU A 64 7.20 -0.59 -0.43
C LEU A 64 7.58 -1.15 -1.79
N VAL A 65 7.32 -2.44 -1.99
CA VAL A 65 7.55 -3.13 -3.26
C VAL A 65 6.31 -3.91 -3.66
N LEU A 66 5.82 -3.64 -4.86
CA LEU A 66 4.85 -4.47 -5.54
C LEU A 66 5.59 -5.60 -6.26
N THR A 67 5.19 -6.85 -6.05
CA THR A 67 5.73 -8.03 -6.73
C THR A 67 4.63 -8.82 -7.42
N ILE A 68 4.80 -9.13 -8.70
CA ILE A 68 3.94 -10.05 -9.45
C ILE A 68 4.81 -11.20 -9.95
N VAL A 69 4.50 -12.42 -9.53
CA VAL A 69 5.20 -13.64 -9.96
C VAL A 69 4.51 -14.28 -11.17
N ILE A 70 5.26 -15.08 -11.94
CA ILE A 70 4.75 -15.72 -13.18
C ILE A 70 3.54 -16.63 -12.96
N SER A 71 3.34 -17.13 -11.74
CA SER A 71 2.15 -17.91 -11.38
C SER A 71 0.89 -17.07 -11.21
N GLY A 72 1.00 -15.74 -11.30
CA GLY A 72 -0.11 -14.80 -11.17
C GLY A 72 -0.35 -14.30 -9.74
N HIS A 73 0.47 -14.70 -8.76
CA HIS A 73 0.35 -14.15 -7.41
C HIS A 73 0.87 -12.72 -7.35
N PHE A 74 0.21 -11.92 -6.53
CA PHE A 74 0.46 -10.49 -6.35
C PHE A 74 0.72 -10.22 -4.87
N PHE A 75 1.75 -9.44 -4.58
CA PHE A 75 2.19 -9.10 -3.23
C PHE A 75 2.56 -7.64 -3.13
N ILE A 76 2.18 -6.98 -2.04
CA ILE A 76 2.77 -5.70 -1.64
C ILE A 76 3.54 -5.97 -0.36
N SER A 77 4.83 -5.67 -0.32
CA SER A 77 5.62 -5.81 0.91
C SER A 77 6.23 -4.48 1.32
N GLN A 78 6.47 -4.33 2.62
CA GLN A 78 7.25 -3.23 3.20
C GLN A 78 8.37 -3.82 4.04
N GLY A 79 9.62 -3.70 3.56
CA GLY A 79 10.75 -4.41 4.15
C GLY A 79 10.53 -5.92 4.17
N GLN A 80 10.43 -6.53 5.35
CA GLN A 80 10.16 -7.97 5.54
C GLN A 80 8.67 -8.29 5.78
N THR A 81 7.80 -7.28 5.85
CA THR A 81 6.37 -7.44 6.15
C THR A 81 5.57 -7.55 4.85
N LEU A 82 4.70 -8.55 4.73
CA LEU A 82 3.73 -8.65 3.64
C LEU A 82 2.45 -7.88 4.01
N LEU A 83 1.96 -7.08 3.07
CA LEU A 83 0.76 -6.26 3.18
C LEU A 83 -0.39 -6.80 2.30
#